data_AF-A0A933WSP6-F1
#
_entry.id   AF-A0A933WSP6-F1
#
_cell.length_a   1.000
_cell.length_b   1.000
_cell.length_c   1.000
_cell.angle_alpha   90.00
_cell.angle_beta   90.00
_cell.angle_gamma   90.00
#
_symmetry.space_group_name_H-M   'P 1'
#
loop_
_entity.id
_entity.type
_entity.pdbx_description
1 polymer ?
#
loop_
_entity_poly.entity_id
_entity_poly.type
_entity_poly.pdbx_seq_one_letter_code
_entity_poly.pdbx_strand_id
1 'polypeptide(L)' 'DTKGRTIVAASTVDKDIKTEKGHKGNSAAAKKIGGILASKAVKAGIKSVVFDRGGYRYHGCVKALADAAREGGLEF' A
#
# COMPACT_ATOMS: atom_id res chain seq x y z
N ASP A 1 -5.91 -5.81 15.84
CA ASP A 1 -7.03 -6.54 15.20
C ASP A 1 -7.33 -7.79 16.02
N THR A 2 -8.59 -8.05 16.33
CA THR A 2 -9.04 -9.20 17.15
C THR A 2 -9.62 -10.34 16.30
N LYS A 3 -9.68 -10.20 14.96
CA LYS A 3 -10.40 -11.13 14.06
C LYS A 3 -9.53 -11.79 12.98
N GLY A 4 -8.24 -11.45 12.88
CA GLY A 4 -7.27 -12.04 11.95
C GLY A 4 -7.67 -11.96 10.47
N ARG A 5 -8.52 -11.00 10.07
CA ARG A 5 -9.09 -10.93 8.72
C ARG A 5 -8.45 -9.80 7.92
N THR A 6 -7.82 -10.16 6.80
CA THR A 6 -7.35 -9.21 5.80
C THR A 6 -8.54 -8.57 5.09
N ILE A 7 -8.71 -7.26 5.23
CA ILE A 7 -9.82 -6.54 4.58
C ILE A 7 -9.46 -6.15 3.15
N VAL A 8 -8.22 -5.68 2.95
CA VAL A 8 -7.71 -5.26 1.66
C VAL A 8 -6.27 -5.74 1.52
N ALA A 9 -5.96 -6.33 0.37
CA ALA A 9 -4.61 -6.68 -0.03
C ALA A 9 -4.31 -6.12 -1.42
N ALA A 10 -3.10 -5.60 -1.60
CA ALA A 10 -2.55 -5.23 -2.90
C ALA A 10 -1.11 -5.70 -2.95
N SER A 11 -0.75 -6.48 -3.96
CA SER A 11 0.58 -7.06 -4.07
C SER A 11 1.12 -6.92 -5.49
N THR A 12 2.45 -6.78 -5.64
CA THR A 12 3.15 -6.75 -6.95
C THR A 12 2.94 -8.01 -7.80
N VAL A 13 2.27 -9.03 -7.25
CA VAL A 13 2.02 -10.32 -7.86
C VAL A 13 0.67 -10.36 -8.58
N ASP A 14 -0.26 -9.47 -8.22
CA ASP A 14 -1.58 -9.33 -8.84
C ASP A 14 -1.44 -8.93 -10.31
N LYS A 15 -2.16 -9.65 -11.20
CA LYS A 15 -2.13 -9.43 -12.65
C LYS A 15 -2.46 -7.99 -13.06
N ASP A 16 -3.26 -7.29 -12.25
CA ASP A 16 -3.67 -5.90 -12.45
C ASP A 16 -2.52 -4.90 -12.24
N ILE A 17 -1.55 -5.25 -11.37
CA ILE A 17 -0.36 -4.44 -11.05
C ILE A 17 0.83 -4.88 -11.91
N LYS A 18 0.78 -6.10 -12.45
CA LYS A 18 1.86 -6.78 -13.20
C LYS A 18 2.11 -6.21 -14.61
N THR A 19 1.25 -5.34 -15.10
CA THR A 19 1.27 -4.82 -16.48
C THR A 19 2.31 -3.72 -16.69
N GLU A 20 2.85 -3.10 -15.65
CA GLU A 20 3.90 -2.09 -15.80
C GLU A 20 5.29 -2.73 -15.64
N LYS A 21 5.82 -3.09 -16.81
CA LYS A 21 7.16 -3.63 -17.06
C LYS A 21 8.24 -2.83 -16.33
N GLY A 22 9.02 -3.52 -15.50
CA GLY A 22 10.34 -3.06 -15.03
C GLY A 22 10.41 -2.81 -13.53
N HIS A 23 11.05 -3.72 -12.81
CA HIS A 23 11.47 -3.59 -11.41
C HIS A 23 10.35 -3.59 -10.35
N LYS A 24 10.04 -4.80 -9.88
CA LYS A 24 9.12 -5.09 -8.76
C LYS A 24 9.54 -4.48 -7.41
N GLY A 25 10.72 -3.85 -7.30
CA GLY A 25 11.32 -3.38 -6.05
C GLY A 25 11.65 -1.89 -6.00
N ASN A 26 11.11 -1.06 -6.92
CA ASN A 26 11.43 0.36 -6.98
C ASN A 26 10.40 1.25 -6.27
N SER A 27 10.84 2.40 -5.78
CA SER A 27 9.99 3.40 -5.07
C SER A 27 8.76 3.82 -5.89
N ALA A 28 8.85 3.84 -7.22
CA ALA A 28 7.74 4.14 -8.11
C ALA A 28 6.63 3.07 -8.07
N ALA A 29 7.00 1.78 -8.01
CA ALA A 29 6.04 0.69 -7.85
C ALA A 29 5.38 0.75 -6.46
N ALA A 30 6.18 1.07 -5.43
CA ALA A 30 5.69 1.25 -4.06
C ALA A 30 4.64 2.37 -3.96
N LYS A 31 4.84 3.50 -4.65
CA LYS A 31 3.83 4.57 -4.75
C LYS A 31 2.53 4.08 -5.40
N LYS A 32 2.63 3.43 -6.57
CA LYS A 32 1.44 2.92 -7.28
C LYS A 32 0.63 1.94 -6.43
N ILE A 33 1.32 1.02 -5.75
CA ILE A 33 0.67 0.05 -4.86
C ILE A 33 0.02 0.76 -3.67
N GLY A 34 0.71 1.73 -3.06
CA GLY A 34 0.17 2.53 -1.95
C GLY A 34 -1.13 3.25 -2.32
N GLY A 35 -1.18 3.89 -3.49
CA GLY A 35 -2.38 4.57 -3.98
C GLY A 35 -3.55 3.63 -4.32
N ILE A 36 -3.26 2.48 -4.95
CA ILE A 36 -4.28 1.46 -5.24
C ILE A 36 -4.82 0.85 -3.94
N LEU A 37 -3.94 0.57 -2.97
CA LEU A 37 -4.30 0.06 -1.66
C LEU A 37 -5.20 1.06 -0.92
N ALA A 38 -4.83 2.34 -0.93
CA ALA A 38 -5.62 3.41 -0.34
C ALA A 38 -7.00 3.56 -0.96
N SER A 39 -7.07 3.59 -2.28
CA SER A 39 -8.37 3.65 -2.98
C SER A 39 -9.26 2.46 -2.64
N LYS A 40 -8.70 1.25 -2.53
CA LYS A 40 -9.44 0.05 -2.12
C LYS A 40 -9.87 0.13 -0.65
N ALA A 41 -9.02 0.64 0.23
CA ALA A 41 -9.31 0.79 1.65
C ALA A 41 -10.39 1.85 1.92
N VAL A 42 -10.32 3.00 1.25
CA VAL A 42 -11.36 4.04 1.30
C VAL A 42 -12.68 3.52 0.73
N LYS A 43 -12.66 2.76 -0.38
CA LYS A 43 -13.87 2.07 -0.89
C LYS A 43 -14.45 1.06 0.09
N ALA A 44 -13.60 0.40 0.88
CA ALA A 44 -14.02 -0.48 1.97
C ALA A 44 -14.48 0.28 3.23
N GLY A 45 -14.48 1.62 3.21
CA GLY A 45 -14.89 2.47 4.34
C GLY A 45 -13.83 2.64 5.42
N ILE A 46 -12.57 2.27 5.14
CA ILE A 46 -11.47 2.34 6.10
C ILE A 46 -10.72 3.66 5.90
N LYS A 47 -10.77 4.53 6.91
CA LYS A 47 -10.05 5.82 6.91
C LYS A 47 -8.82 5.78 7.80
N SER A 48 -8.97 5.34 9.05
CA SER A 48 -7.85 5.28 9.99
C SER A 48 -7.23 3.88 10.03
N VAL A 49 -5.94 3.78 9.75
CA VAL A 49 -5.17 2.53 9.82
C VAL A 49 -3.87 2.76 10.59
N VAL A 50 -3.17 1.68 10.92
CA VAL A 50 -1.81 1.75 11.46
C VAL A 50 -0.88 1.19 10.40
N PHE A 51 0.14 1.98 10.03
CA PHE A 51 1.15 1.53 9.08
C PHE A 51 2.22 0.70 9.78
N ASP A 52 2.13 -0.62 9.64
CA ASP A 52 3.17 -1.52 10.12
C ASP A 52 4.34 -1.57 9.13
N ARG A 53 5.51 -1.19 9.62
CA ARG A 53 6.75 -1.17 8.83
C ARG A 53 7.46 -2.52 8.77
N GLY A 54 6.93 -3.58 9.39
CA GLY A 54 7.47 -4.95 9.32
C GLY A 54 8.95 -5.09 9.71
N GLY A 55 9.46 -4.17 10.55
CA GLY A 55 10.89 -4.11 10.91
C GLY A 55 11.81 -3.41 9.89
N TYR A 56 11.30 -2.97 8.74
CA TYR A 56 12.05 -2.18 7.77
C TYR A 56 12.21 -0.73 8.21
N ARG A 57 13.33 -0.11 7.85
CA ARG A 57 13.53 1.33 8.06
C ARG A 57 12.52 2.10 7.20
N TYR A 58 11.92 3.13 7.78
CA TYR A 58 11.03 4.04 7.07
C TYR A 58 11.84 4.90 6.10
N HIS A 59 12.19 4.32 4.96
CA HIS A 59 13.08 4.91 3.97
C HIS A 59 12.76 4.36 2.57
N GLY A 60 13.12 5.12 1.53
CA GLY A 60 12.96 4.72 0.12
C GLY A 60 11.54 4.22 -0.20
N CYS A 61 11.44 2.95 -0.57
CA CYS A 61 10.19 2.29 -0.95
C CYS A 61 9.12 2.30 0.17
N VAL A 62 9.51 2.14 1.44
CA VAL A 62 8.55 2.13 2.56
C VAL A 62 7.92 3.51 2.74
N LYS A 63 8.75 4.56 2.68
CA LYS A 63 8.29 5.94 2.73
C LYS A 63 7.40 6.27 1.52
N ALA A 64 7.81 5.85 0.32
CA ALA A 64 7.06 6.08 -0.90
C ALA A 64 5.67 5.41 -0.88
N LEU A 65 5.58 4.19 -0.35
CA LEU A 65 4.30 3.50 -0.18
C LEU A 65 3.40 4.21 0.83
N ALA A 66 3.96 4.64 1.97
CA ALA A 66 3.22 5.36 2.99
C ALA A 66 2.71 6.72 2.50
N ASP A 67 3.56 7.47 1.80
CA ASP A 67 3.22 8.77 1.20
C ASP A 67 2.04 8.63 0.21
N ALA A 68 2.11 7.64 -0.69
CA ALA A 68 1.03 7.39 -1.65
C ALA A 68 -0.25 6.86 -1.00
N ALA A 69 -0.13 6.08 0.08
CA ALA A 69 -1.30 5.62 0.81
C ALA A 69 -2.00 6.78 1.55
N ARG A 70 -1.23 7.72 2.13
CA ARG A 70 -1.78 8.97 2.69
C ARG A 70 -2.44 9.84 1.64
N GLU A 71 -1.81 10.02 0.48
CA GLU A 71 -2.38 10.79 -0.63
C GLU A 71 -3.70 10.18 -1.14
N GLY A 72 -3.83 8.86 -1.09
CA GLY A 72 -5.06 8.15 -1.40
C GLY A 72 -6.15 8.20 -0.31
N GLY A 73 -5.96 8.99 0.75
CA GLY A 73 -6.99 9.27 1.77
C GLY A 73 -7.00 8.33 2.97
N LEU A 74 -5.94 7.53 3.16
CA LEU A 74 -5.74 6.79 4.40
C LEU A 74 -5.04 7.68 5.45
N GLU A 75 -5.57 7.69 6.65
CA GLU A 75 -5.02 8.39 7.81
C GLU A 75 -4.28 7.38 8.71
N PHE A 76 -2.95 7.50 8.78
CA PHE A 76 -2.07 6.67 9.60
C PHE A 76 -0.74 7.36 9.89
#